data_AF-A0A3E0P6W1-F1
#
_entry.id   AF-A0A3E0P6W1-F1
#
_cell.length_a   1.000
_cell.length_b   1.000
_cell.length_c   1.000
_cell.angle_alpha   90.00
_cell.angle_beta   90.00
_cell.angle_gamma   90.00
#
_symmetry.space_group_name_H-M   'P 1'
#
loop_
_entity.id
_entity.type
_entity.pdbx_description
1 polymer ?
#
loop_
_entity_poly.entity_id
_entity_poly.type
_entity_poly.pdbx_seq_one_letter_code
_entity_poly.pdbx_strand_id
1 'polypeptide(L)'
;MGEISKCAALRFLVNYVPTLPIALCYRPLDPEFISFVPRNMKVAPAPDAEDALLLTFPPAGNPVELRVSQDRGFLPLQYTVKSPQGITITDIVVEYKEDAHVGWIPSSWQSTFGLASYLPAQSNQVEVTNYALNEDVPQDDFALEFPAATWVNDGIKGESYVIRNNGSHRVIKPGESSRDFDKLMNDAQAKED
;
A
#
# COMPACT_ATOMS: atom_id res chain seq x y z
N MET A 1 -25.08 -12.71 -0.55
CA MET A 1 -24.25 -11.70 -1.22
C MET A 1 -23.23 -11.11 -0.23
N GLY A 2 -22.37 -11.96 0.37
CA GLY A 2 -21.59 -11.57 1.57
C GLY A 2 -20.17 -12.14 1.71
N GLU A 3 -19.71 -12.98 0.77
CA GLU A 3 -18.36 -13.60 0.86
C GLU A 3 -17.33 -12.96 -0.08
N ILE A 4 -17.75 -12.35 -1.19
CA ILE A 4 -16.84 -11.76 -2.19
C ILE A 4 -16.11 -10.52 -1.63
N SER A 5 -16.71 -9.82 -0.66
CA SER A 5 -16.13 -8.59 -0.07
C SER A 5 -14.86 -8.85 0.78
N LYS A 6 -14.76 -10.04 1.41
CA LYS A 6 -13.57 -10.38 2.22
C LYS A 6 -12.34 -10.69 1.36
N CYS A 7 -12.52 -11.25 0.17
CA CYS A 7 -11.42 -11.51 -0.77
C CYS A 7 -10.84 -10.23 -1.38
N ALA A 8 -11.65 -9.18 -1.57
CA ALA A 8 -11.17 -7.91 -2.12
C ALA A 8 -10.26 -7.16 -1.14
N ALA A 9 -10.62 -7.12 0.15
CA ALA A 9 -9.78 -6.52 1.19
C ALA A 9 -8.44 -7.27 1.35
N LEU A 10 -8.44 -8.61 1.22
CA LEU A 10 -7.19 -9.39 1.22
C LEU A 10 -6.32 -9.08 -0.01
N ARG A 11 -6.90 -8.93 -1.20
CA ARG A 11 -6.13 -8.63 -2.43
C ARG A 11 -5.42 -7.27 -2.40
N PHE A 12 -6.03 -6.26 -1.78
CA PHE A 12 -5.40 -4.95 -1.61
C PHE A 12 -4.20 -5.00 -0.65
N LEU A 13 -4.29 -5.79 0.41
CA LEU A 13 -3.18 -5.98 1.35
C LEU A 13 -2.03 -6.76 0.70
N VAL A 14 -2.30 -7.85 -0.02
CA VAL A 14 -1.28 -8.75 -0.59
C VAL A 14 -0.35 -8.05 -1.59
N ASN A 15 -0.82 -7.06 -2.35
CA ASN A 15 0.00 -6.39 -3.37
C ASN A 15 0.92 -5.26 -2.83
N TYR A 16 0.64 -4.74 -1.63
CA TYR A 16 1.47 -3.69 -0.99
C TYR A 16 2.40 -4.25 0.11
N VAL A 17 2.26 -5.52 0.47
CA VAL A 17 2.98 -6.14 1.60
C VAL A 17 4.51 -6.00 1.55
N PRO A 18 5.20 -6.18 0.41
CA PRO A 18 6.66 -6.06 0.38
C PRO A 18 7.15 -4.61 0.45
N THR A 19 6.35 -3.66 -0.04
CA THR A 19 6.76 -2.25 -0.22
C THR A 19 6.23 -1.34 0.88
N LEU A 20 5.23 -1.77 1.65
CA LEU A 20 4.69 -1.01 2.78
C LEU A 20 5.77 -0.60 3.80
N PRO A 21 6.76 -1.44 4.16
CA PRO A 21 7.87 -1.03 5.02
C PRO A 21 8.66 0.14 4.43
N ILE A 22 8.91 0.13 3.12
CA ILE A 22 9.61 1.23 2.43
C ILE A 22 8.75 2.50 2.48
N ALA A 23 7.45 2.40 2.19
CA ALA A 23 6.53 3.53 2.27
C ALA A 23 6.44 4.11 3.70
N LEU A 24 6.40 3.25 4.71
CA LEU A 24 6.43 3.64 6.13
C LEU A 24 7.72 4.39 6.48
N CYS A 25 8.88 3.98 5.96
CA CYS A 25 10.16 4.62 6.30
C CYS A 25 10.23 6.07 5.80
N TYR A 26 9.74 6.34 4.59
CA TYR A 26 9.96 7.64 3.93
C TYR A 26 8.76 8.57 4.03
N ARG A 27 7.54 8.04 4.10
CA ARG A 27 6.30 8.81 3.92
C ARG A 27 5.15 8.34 4.82
N PRO A 28 5.37 8.09 6.12
CA PRO A 28 4.34 7.51 6.99
C PRO A 28 3.16 8.45 7.25
N LEU A 29 3.26 9.74 6.91
CA LEU A 29 2.18 10.72 7.06
C LEU A 29 1.76 11.34 5.73
N ASP A 30 2.31 10.84 4.62
CA ASP A 30 1.91 11.29 3.29
C ASP A 30 0.55 10.66 2.94
N PRO A 31 -0.50 11.47 2.72
CA PRO A 31 -1.85 10.97 2.45
C PRO A 31 -1.95 10.11 1.20
N GLU A 32 -1.00 10.18 0.26
CA GLU A 32 -0.98 9.37 -0.96
C GLU A 32 -0.45 7.94 -0.72
N PHE A 33 0.48 7.78 0.23
CA PHE A 33 1.14 6.49 0.46
C PHE A 33 0.47 5.66 1.55
N ILE A 34 -0.12 6.31 2.56
CA ILE A 34 -0.93 5.66 3.60
C ILE A 34 -1.95 6.69 4.14
N SER A 35 -3.20 6.29 4.36
CA SER A 35 -4.26 7.17 4.88
C SER A 35 -4.12 7.46 6.39
N PHE A 36 -2.91 7.68 6.91
CA PHE A 36 -2.74 8.24 8.24
C PHE A 36 -3.14 9.71 8.19
N VAL A 37 -4.44 9.95 8.14
CA VAL A 37 -4.97 11.29 8.35
C VAL A 37 -4.77 11.55 9.84
N PRO A 38 -3.89 12.48 10.26
CA PRO A 38 -3.53 12.67 11.67
C PRO A 38 -4.69 13.21 12.54
N ARG A 39 -5.90 13.34 11.97
CA ARG A 39 -7.09 13.73 12.71
C ARG A 39 -7.34 12.69 13.80
N ASN A 40 -7.28 13.17 15.05
CA ASN A 40 -7.55 12.40 16.26
C ASN A 40 -6.47 11.35 16.63
N MET A 41 -5.26 11.44 16.08
CA MET A 41 -4.13 10.64 16.53
C MET A 41 -3.86 10.85 18.03
N LYS A 42 -3.70 9.76 18.78
CA LYS A 42 -3.26 9.79 20.17
C LYS A 42 -1.78 9.46 20.22
N VAL A 43 -1.05 10.16 21.10
CA VAL A 43 0.37 9.95 21.33
C VAL A 43 0.55 9.54 22.78
N ALA A 44 1.31 8.48 23.02
CA ALA A 44 1.69 8.02 24.35
C ALA A 44 3.14 7.50 24.32
N PRO A 45 3.83 7.42 25.47
CA PRO A 45 5.07 6.64 25.56
C PRO A 45 4.84 5.19 25.14
N ALA A 46 5.82 4.58 24.45
CA ALA A 46 5.78 3.15 24.19
C ALA A 46 6.00 2.37 25.50
N PRO A 47 5.19 1.33 25.81
CA PRO A 47 5.22 0.65 27.11
C PRO A 47 6.51 -0.16 27.35
N ASP A 48 7.29 -0.43 26.31
CA ASP A 48 8.42 -1.34 26.26
C ASP A 48 9.69 -0.72 25.63
N ALA A 49 9.69 0.60 25.41
CA ALA A 49 10.84 1.34 24.89
C ALA A 49 10.84 2.78 25.43
N GLU A 50 11.86 3.11 26.24
CA GLU A 50 11.97 4.43 26.90
C GLU A 50 12.15 5.58 25.90
N ASP A 51 12.73 5.30 24.75
CA ASP A 51 13.09 6.18 23.65
C ASP A 51 12.09 6.14 22.49
N ALA A 52 10.88 5.62 22.71
CA ALA A 52 9.86 5.52 21.67
C ALA A 52 8.48 6.07 22.08
N LEU A 53 7.74 6.54 21.07
CA LEU A 53 6.34 6.92 21.18
C LEU A 53 5.47 5.89 20.48
N LEU A 54 4.28 5.66 21.03
CA LEU A 54 3.19 4.94 20.41
C LEU A 54 2.15 5.94 19.89
N LEU A 55 1.94 5.91 18.57
CA LEU A 55 0.91 6.66 17.88
C LEU A 55 -0.27 5.73 17.64
N THR A 56 -1.44 6.06 18.18
CA THR A 56 -2.67 5.28 17.98
C THR A 56 -3.65 6.09 17.13
N PHE A 57 -4.12 5.48 16.06
CA PHE A 57 -5.09 6.11 15.17
C PHE A 57 -6.49 5.58 15.50
N PRO A 58 -7.48 6.46 15.75
CA PRO A 58 -8.82 6.02 16.08
C PRO A 58 -9.43 5.24 14.91
N PRO A 59 -10.23 4.21 15.21
CA PRO A 59 -10.68 3.29 14.20
C PRO A 59 -11.69 3.96 13.26
N ALA A 60 -11.32 4.13 11.99
CA ALA A 60 -12.27 4.07 10.88
C ALA A 60 -12.56 2.60 10.46
N GLY A 61 -11.77 1.67 11.01
CA GLY A 61 -11.83 0.22 10.78
C GLY A 61 -11.02 -0.52 11.85
N ASN A 62 -10.03 -1.29 11.44
CA ASN A 62 -9.10 -1.96 12.36
C ASN A 62 -8.24 -0.93 13.12
N PRO A 63 -8.07 -1.03 14.45
CA PRO A 63 -7.11 -0.20 15.18
C PRO A 63 -5.70 -0.30 14.60
N VAL A 64 -5.05 0.85 14.44
CA VAL A 64 -3.67 0.96 13.95
C VAL A 64 -2.81 1.62 15.00
N GLU A 65 -1.65 1.02 15.23
CA GLU A 65 -0.60 1.48 16.12
C GLU A 65 0.70 1.64 15.32
N LEU A 66 1.35 2.79 15.48
CA LEU A 66 2.66 3.08 14.91
C LEU A 66 3.62 3.46 16.03
N ARG A 67 4.67 2.67 16.22
CA ARG A 67 5.75 2.99 17.14
C ARG A 67 6.82 3.79 16.41
N VAL A 68 7.30 4.87 17.01
CA VAL A 68 8.33 5.74 16.44
C VAL A 68 9.45 6.02 17.46
N SER A 69 10.71 6.12 17.02
CA SER A 69 11.85 6.44 17.89
C SER A 69 12.00 7.95 18.09
N GLN A 70 12.08 8.43 19.33
CA GLN A 70 12.21 9.85 19.64
C GLN A 70 13.59 10.41 19.30
N ASP A 71 14.63 9.62 19.54
CA ASP A 71 16.04 10.00 19.38
C ASP A 71 16.49 9.98 17.92
N ARG A 72 15.85 9.20 17.06
CA ARG A 72 16.16 9.11 15.62
C ARG A 72 15.22 9.94 14.75
N GLY A 73 14.54 10.93 15.31
CA GLY A 73 13.68 11.85 14.54
C GLY A 73 12.32 11.25 14.16
N PHE A 74 11.73 10.45 15.05
CA PHE A 74 10.43 9.81 14.90
C PHE A 74 10.37 8.76 13.79
N LEU A 75 11.48 8.04 13.55
CA LEU A 75 11.51 6.92 12.60
C LEU A 75 10.51 5.83 13.03
N PRO A 76 9.68 5.33 12.10
CA PRO A 76 8.79 4.21 12.35
C PRO A 76 9.55 2.93 12.66
N LEU A 77 9.40 2.41 13.87
CA LEU A 77 10.01 1.17 14.34
C LEU A 77 9.10 -0.03 14.14
N GLN A 78 7.79 0.16 14.38
CA GLN A 78 6.82 -0.91 14.32
C GLN A 78 5.45 -0.39 13.85
N TYR A 79 4.84 -1.11 12.92
CA TYR A 79 3.48 -0.87 12.47
C TYR A 79 2.62 -2.09 12.78
N THR A 80 1.58 -1.88 13.58
CA THR A 80 0.69 -2.94 14.02
C THR A 80 -0.75 -2.61 13.67
N VAL A 81 -1.44 -3.56 13.03
CA VAL A 81 -2.88 -3.51 12.81
C VAL A 81 -3.52 -4.60 13.64
N LYS A 82 -4.52 -4.23 14.44
CA LYS A 82 -5.28 -5.15 15.28
C LYS A 82 -6.70 -5.30 14.73
N SER A 83 -7.30 -6.47 14.93
CA SER A 83 -8.74 -6.64 14.72
C SER A 83 -9.52 -5.83 15.76
N PRO A 84 -10.85 -5.66 15.61
CA PRO A 84 -11.68 -5.05 16.64
C PRO A 84 -11.66 -5.80 17.98
N GLN A 85 -11.27 -7.09 17.98
CA GLN A 85 -11.09 -7.90 19.17
C GLN A 85 -9.69 -7.76 19.79
N GLY A 86 -8.83 -6.90 19.23
CA GLY A 86 -7.48 -6.66 19.73
C GLY A 86 -6.43 -7.66 19.25
N ILE A 87 -6.77 -8.55 18.32
CA ILE A 87 -5.84 -9.56 17.78
C ILE A 87 -4.96 -8.91 16.73
N THR A 88 -3.65 -9.00 16.86
CA THR A 88 -2.73 -8.52 15.82
C THR A 88 -2.92 -9.32 14.52
N ILE A 89 -3.29 -8.63 13.44
CA ILE A 89 -3.48 -9.20 12.10
C ILE A 89 -2.40 -8.73 11.13
N THR A 90 -1.68 -7.65 11.45
CA THR A 90 -0.49 -7.23 10.74
C THR A 90 0.49 -6.70 11.76
N ASP A 91 1.74 -7.14 11.69
CA ASP A 91 2.83 -6.60 12.47
C ASP A 91 4.06 -6.48 11.59
N ILE A 92 4.62 -5.28 11.52
CA ILE A 92 5.80 -4.98 10.72
C ILE A 92 6.81 -4.32 11.65
N VAL A 93 7.98 -4.91 11.77
CA VAL A 93 9.11 -4.35 12.54
C VAL A 93 10.20 -3.96 11.55
N VAL A 94 10.73 -2.75 11.69
CA VAL A 94 11.72 -2.17 10.77
C VAL A 94 12.99 -1.83 11.52
N GLU A 95 14.11 -2.28 10.97
CA GLU A 95 15.45 -1.96 11.48
C GLU A 95 16.13 -0.95 10.56
N TYR A 96 16.91 -0.04 11.14
CA TYR A 96 17.58 1.03 10.42
C TYR A 96 19.09 0.97 10.64
N LYS A 97 19.83 1.47 9.65
CA LYS A 97 21.25 1.78 9.76
C LYS A 97 21.47 3.26 9.47
N GLU A 98 22.50 3.82 10.09
CA GLU A 98 22.92 5.19 9.80
C GLU A 98 23.75 5.21 8.51
N ASP A 99 23.42 6.12 7.62
CA ASP A 99 24.17 6.50 6.43
C ASP A 99 24.74 7.90 6.62
N ALA A 100 26.04 8.05 6.31
CA ALA A 100 26.77 9.29 6.59
C ALA A 100 26.29 10.50 5.78
N HIS A 101 25.57 10.29 4.68
CA HIS A 101 25.12 11.34 3.78
C HIS A 101 23.65 11.69 3.97
N VAL A 102 22.79 10.71 4.22
CA VAL A 102 21.34 10.91 4.27
C VAL A 102 20.70 10.63 5.63
N GLY A 103 21.48 10.20 6.63
CA GLY A 103 20.98 9.84 7.94
C GLY A 103 20.44 8.42 7.97
N TRP A 104 19.30 8.18 8.61
CA TRP A 104 18.80 6.83 8.81
C TRP A 104 18.11 6.26 7.58
N ILE A 105 18.44 5.02 7.24
CA ILE A 105 17.83 4.26 6.15
C ILE A 105 17.41 2.87 6.64
N PRO A 106 16.31 2.30 6.11
CA PRO A 106 15.93 0.94 6.44
C PRO A 106 17.01 -0.05 6.00
N SER A 107 17.33 -0.97 6.89
CA SER A 107 18.32 -2.03 6.67
C SER A 107 17.67 -3.41 6.56
N SER A 108 16.58 -3.65 7.28
CA SER A 108 15.80 -4.88 7.19
C SER A 108 14.41 -4.67 7.76
N TRP A 109 13.51 -5.60 7.48
CA TRP A 109 12.20 -5.65 8.14
C TRP A 109 11.67 -7.07 8.22
N GLN A 110 10.83 -7.28 9.22
CA GLN A 110 10.04 -8.50 9.38
C GLN A 110 8.57 -8.12 9.34
N SER A 111 7.77 -8.95 8.69
CA SER A 111 6.33 -8.71 8.58
C SER A 111 5.57 -10.00 8.83
N THR A 112 4.61 -9.96 9.74
CA THR A 112 3.67 -11.05 9.97
C THR A 112 2.26 -10.60 9.61
N PHE A 113 1.55 -11.46 8.89
CA PHE A 113 0.18 -11.23 8.47
C PHE A 113 -0.66 -12.39 8.96
N GLY A 114 -1.66 -12.07 9.77
CA GLY A 114 -2.57 -13.02 10.37
C GLY A 114 -3.99 -12.82 9.88
N LEU A 115 -4.79 -13.87 9.99
CA LEU A 115 -6.24 -13.72 10.02
C LEU A 115 -6.67 -13.39 11.46
N ALA A 116 -7.86 -12.84 11.62
CA ALA A 116 -8.47 -12.62 12.94
C ALA A 116 -8.74 -13.93 13.74
N SER A 117 -8.30 -15.09 13.22
CA SER A 117 -8.39 -16.41 13.82
C SER A 117 -7.12 -16.84 14.57
N TYR A 118 -6.25 -15.90 14.96
CA TYR A 118 -5.04 -16.12 15.77
C TYR A 118 -3.88 -16.90 15.11
N LEU A 119 -4.02 -17.33 13.86
CA LEU A 119 -2.94 -18.00 13.13
C LEU A 119 -2.27 -17.01 12.16
N PRO A 120 -0.94 -16.83 12.23
CA PRO A 120 -0.20 -16.16 11.18
C PRO A 120 -0.45 -16.92 9.88
N ALA A 121 -1.00 -16.23 8.89
CA ALA A 121 -1.22 -16.77 7.56
C ALA A 121 0.07 -16.68 6.72
N GLN A 122 0.92 -15.68 7.00
CA GLN A 122 2.16 -15.43 6.29
C GLN A 122 3.17 -14.70 7.18
N SER A 123 4.45 -15.00 7.03
CA SER A 123 5.55 -14.17 7.52
C SER A 123 6.57 -13.93 6.41
N ASN A 124 7.16 -12.75 6.40
CA ASN A 124 8.23 -12.36 5.47
C ASN A 124 9.37 -11.72 6.25
N GLN A 125 10.60 -11.97 5.81
CA GLN A 125 11.79 -11.29 6.29
C GLN A 125 12.55 -10.75 5.07
N VAL A 126 12.98 -9.50 5.15
CA VAL A 126 13.68 -8.81 4.07
C VAL A 126 14.91 -8.11 4.62
N GLU A 127 15.98 -8.13 3.85
CA GLU A 127 17.24 -7.44 4.13
C GLU A 127 17.61 -6.57 2.92
N VAL A 128 18.00 -5.32 3.18
CA VAL A 128 18.44 -4.38 2.14
C VAL A 128 19.92 -4.63 1.86
N THR A 129 20.18 -5.29 0.74
CA THR A 129 21.55 -5.62 0.31
C THR A 129 22.22 -4.46 -0.44
N ASN A 130 21.45 -3.63 -1.13
CA ASN A 130 21.94 -2.44 -1.83
C ASN A 130 20.85 -1.37 -1.92
N TYR A 131 21.25 -0.10 -1.98
CA TYR A 131 20.36 1.04 -2.22
C TYR A 131 21.11 2.16 -2.96
N ALA A 132 20.35 2.95 -3.69
CA ALA A 132 20.79 4.21 -4.28
C ALA A 132 19.69 5.24 -4.07
N LEU A 133 20.05 6.52 -3.94
CA LEU A 133 19.13 7.58 -3.54
C LEU A 133 19.17 8.70 -4.56
N ASN A 134 17.99 9.20 -4.93
CA ASN A 134 17.84 10.28 -5.90
C ASN A 134 18.53 9.99 -7.25
N GLU A 135 18.60 8.72 -7.65
CA GLU A 135 19.06 8.33 -8.98
C GLU A 135 18.11 8.89 -10.04
N ASP A 136 18.67 9.25 -11.19
CA ASP A 136 17.87 9.59 -12.37
C ASP A 136 17.33 8.30 -12.97
N VAL A 137 16.12 7.91 -12.56
CA VAL A 137 15.44 6.74 -13.11
C VAL A 137 14.64 7.18 -14.34
N PRO A 138 14.94 6.64 -15.55
CA PRO A 138 14.21 7.00 -16.76
C PRO A 138 12.71 6.86 -16.59
N GLN A 139 11.94 7.88 -17.01
CA GLN A 139 10.48 7.83 -16.92
C GLN A 139 9.90 6.64 -17.69
N ASP A 140 10.57 6.21 -18.76
CA ASP A 140 10.17 5.07 -19.59
C ASP A 140 10.25 3.73 -18.85
N ASP A 141 11.05 3.61 -17.77
CA ASP A 141 11.06 2.39 -16.92
C ASP A 141 9.74 2.21 -16.16
N PHE A 142 8.95 3.27 -16.02
CA PHE A 142 7.62 3.26 -15.43
C PHE A 142 6.50 3.27 -16.48
N ALA A 143 6.83 3.29 -17.77
CA ALA A 143 5.83 3.22 -18.83
C ALA A 143 5.22 1.81 -18.85
N LEU A 144 3.93 1.73 -18.57
CA LEU A 144 3.19 0.47 -18.63
C LEU A 144 2.69 0.23 -20.05
N GLU A 145 3.21 -0.81 -20.69
CA GLU A 145 2.65 -1.33 -21.92
C GLU A 145 1.63 -2.43 -21.60
N PHE A 146 0.39 -2.20 -22.03
CA PHE A 146 -0.69 -3.14 -21.81
C PHE A 146 -0.99 -3.88 -23.12
N PRO A 147 -1.01 -5.23 -23.14
CA PRO A 147 -1.39 -5.97 -24.32
C PRO A 147 -2.84 -5.67 -24.71
N ALA A 148 -3.20 -5.94 -25.97
CA ALA A 148 -4.58 -5.90 -26.40
C ALA A 148 -5.48 -6.77 -25.51
N ALA A 149 -6.74 -6.36 -25.38
CA ALA A 149 -7.72 -6.94 -24.46
C ALA A 149 -7.39 -6.78 -22.97
N THR A 150 -6.48 -5.86 -22.61
CA THR A 150 -6.28 -5.49 -21.21
C THR A 150 -7.35 -4.51 -20.75
N TRP A 151 -8.01 -4.83 -19.63
CA TRP A 151 -8.83 -3.90 -18.88
C TRP A 151 -7.97 -3.14 -17.88
N VAL A 152 -7.97 -1.81 -17.96
CA VAL A 152 -7.22 -0.94 -17.06
C VAL A 152 -8.17 -0.10 -16.24
N ASN A 153 -7.90 0.01 -14.95
CA ASN A 153 -8.56 0.96 -14.06
C ASN A 153 -7.54 2.02 -13.65
N ASP A 154 -7.67 3.23 -14.18
CA ASP A 154 -6.82 4.37 -13.83
C ASP A 154 -7.48 5.12 -12.67
N GLY A 155 -7.03 4.81 -11.46
CA GLY A 155 -7.55 5.43 -10.24
C GLY A 155 -7.22 6.92 -10.12
N ILE A 156 -6.17 7.41 -10.78
CA ILE A 156 -5.76 8.82 -10.74
C ILE A 156 -6.73 9.66 -11.57
N LYS A 157 -7.06 9.18 -12.77
CA LYS A 157 -8.04 9.84 -13.64
C LYS A 157 -9.49 9.50 -13.30
N GLY A 158 -9.71 8.49 -12.47
CA GLY A 158 -11.05 8.00 -12.13
C GLY A 158 -11.76 7.35 -13.32
N GLU A 159 -11.00 6.76 -14.25
CA GLU A 159 -11.53 6.15 -15.47
C GLU A 159 -11.18 4.66 -15.57
N SER A 160 -11.97 3.93 -16.36
CA SER A 160 -11.65 2.56 -16.75
C SER A 160 -11.65 2.49 -18.27
N TYR A 161 -10.70 1.76 -18.85
CA TYR A 161 -10.62 1.60 -20.30
C TYR A 161 -10.15 0.20 -20.69
N VAL A 162 -10.45 -0.20 -21.93
CA VAL A 162 -9.89 -1.41 -22.54
C VAL A 162 -8.88 -1.04 -23.63
N ILE A 163 -7.78 -1.78 -23.73
CA ILE A 163 -6.84 -1.68 -24.85
C ILE A 163 -7.35 -2.54 -26.00
N ARG A 164 -7.61 -1.93 -27.15
CA ARG A 164 -8.07 -2.63 -28.35
C ARG A 164 -6.91 -3.31 -29.09
N ASN A 165 -7.23 -4.18 -30.04
CA ASN A 165 -6.25 -4.91 -30.87
C ASN A 165 -5.32 -4.00 -31.68
N ASN A 166 -5.73 -2.75 -31.96
CA ASN A 166 -4.92 -1.75 -32.66
C ASN A 166 -4.08 -0.87 -31.71
N GLY A 167 -4.03 -1.18 -30.41
CA GLY A 167 -3.32 -0.40 -29.38
C GLY A 167 -4.06 0.84 -28.88
N SER A 168 -5.17 1.25 -29.50
CA SER A 168 -5.98 2.36 -29.00
C SER A 168 -6.74 1.96 -27.72
N HIS A 169 -6.95 2.90 -26.81
CA HIS A 169 -7.81 2.68 -25.65
C HIS A 169 -9.27 3.11 -25.89
N ARG A 170 -10.22 2.45 -25.23
CA ARG A 170 -11.64 2.85 -25.19
C ARG A 170 -12.08 3.00 -23.75
N VAL A 171 -12.46 4.21 -23.36
CA VAL A 171 -13.05 4.50 -22.04
C VAL A 171 -14.39 3.77 -21.90
N ILE A 172 -14.55 3.10 -20.77
CA ILE A 172 -15.75 2.36 -20.38
C ILE A 172 -16.67 3.32 -19.63
N LYS A 173 -17.85 3.58 -20.18
CA LYS A 173 -18.80 4.51 -19.56
C LYS A 173 -19.50 3.86 -18.35
N PRO A 174 -19.99 4.66 -17.38
CA PRO A 174 -20.80 4.12 -16.27
C PRO A 174 -21.95 3.24 -16.78
N GLY A 175 -22.10 2.05 -16.19
CA GLY A 175 -23.10 1.05 -16.61
C GLY A 175 -22.67 0.14 -17.76
N GLU A 176 -21.51 0.36 -18.38
CA GLU A 176 -20.96 -0.56 -19.40
C GLU A 176 -20.12 -1.68 -18.79
N SER A 177 -19.80 -1.62 -17.50
CA SER A 177 -18.92 -2.60 -16.83
C SER A 177 -19.47 -4.02 -16.79
N SER A 178 -20.78 -4.18 -16.96
CA SER A 178 -21.48 -5.47 -17.06
C SER A 178 -21.73 -5.93 -18.50
N ARG A 179 -21.31 -5.16 -19.52
CA ARG A 179 -21.47 -5.56 -20.91
C ARG A 179 -20.51 -6.70 -21.24
N ASP A 180 -20.89 -7.43 -22.29
CA ASP A 180 -20.04 -8.42 -22.93
C ASP A 180 -18.72 -7.78 -23.38
N PHE A 181 -17.61 -8.34 -22.92
CA PHE A 181 -16.26 -7.84 -23.18
C PHE A 181 -15.98 -7.77 -24.69
N ASP A 182 -16.47 -8.75 -25.45
CA ASP A 182 -16.28 -8.80 -26.90
C ASP A 182 -16.92 -7.60 -27.60
N LYS A 183 -18.03 -7.06 -27.07
CA LYS A 183 -18.65 -5.84 -27.60
C LYS A 183 -17.78 -4.62 -27.32
N LEU A 184 -17.22 -4.50 -26.11
CA LEU A 184 -16.33 -3.40 -25.75
C LEU A 184 -15.08 -3.36 -26.65
N MET A 185 -14.61 -4.52 -27.10
CA MET A 185 -13.45 -4.66 -27.99
C MET A 185 -13.75 -4.31 -29.45
N ASN A 186 -14.97 -4.59 -29.92
CA ASN A 186 -15.33 -4.49 -31.34
C ASN A 186 -16.21 -3.27 -31.68
N ASP A 187 -16.78 -2.58 -30.70
CA ASP A 187 -17.59 -1.38 -30.93
C ASP A 187 -16.73 -0.27 -31.56
N ALA A 188 -17.07 0.09 -32.80
CA ALA A 188 -16.49 1.24 -33.48
C ALA A 188 -16.78 2.50 -32.66
N GLN A 189 -15.76 3.33 -32.47
CA GLN A 189 -15.92 4.63 -31.84
C GLN A 189 -16.83 5.45 -32.77
N ALA A 190 -18.10 5.63 -32.40
CA ALA A 190 -18.93 6.62 -33.05
C ALA A 190 -18.16 7.95 -32.95
N LYS A 191 -17.86 8.56 -34.10
CA LYS A 191 -17.16 9.85 -34.16
C LYS A 191 -17.95 10.83 -33.30
N GLU A 192 -17.32 11.34 -32.25
CA GLU A 192 -17.83 12.50 -31.52
C GLU A 192 -17.61 13.69 -32.45
N ASP A 193 -18.71 14.24 -32.99
CA ASP A 193 -18.76 15.50 -33.75
C ASP A 193 -18.65 16.71 -32.81
#